data_AF-A0A1S8C4U7-F1
#
_entry.id   AF-A0A1S8C4U7-F1
#
_cell.length_a   1.000
_cell.length_b   1.000
_cell.length_c   1.000
_cell.angle_alpha   90.00
_cell.angle_beta   90.00
_cell.angle_gamma   90.00
#
_symmetry.space_group_name_H-M   'P 1'
#
loop_
_entity.id
_entity.type
_entity.pdbx_description
1 polymer ?
#
loop_
_entity_poly.entity_id
_entity_poly.type
_entity_poly.pdbx_seq_one_letter_code
_entity_poly.pdbx_strand_id
1 'polypeptide(L)'
;MSASLPLLTGARASDPVLPADPSMLPDSARAGLATTPFGLYVHVPFCATRCGYCDFNTYTSDELGPGANRSEYAATAIAELRLAADVLGPDRPAVQTVFVGGGTPTLLPAGDLVAVMDAVRELFPVAPDVEVTTEANPESVTPESLAALRDGGFTRISLGMQSAAEHVLAVLDRRHTPGRAVQAAHEARAA
;
A
#
# COMPACT_ATOMS: atom_id res chain seq x y z
N MET A 1 -33.92 -2.35 11.00
CA MET A 1 -34.06 -1.52 9.78
C MET A 1 -32.90 -1.92 8.87
N SER A 2 -33.16 -2.80 7.90
CA SER A 2 -32.14 -3.30 6.99
C SER A 2 -32.07 -2.34 5.80
N ALA A 3 -30.97 -1.61 5.67
CA ALA A 3 -30.69 -0.84 4.47
C ALA A 3 -30.09 -1.78 3.44
N SER A 4 -30.89 -2.20 2.46
CA SER A 4 -30.40 -2.89 1.28
C SER A 4 -29.48 -1.94 0.51
N LEU A 5 -28.19 -2.26 0.41
CA LEU A 5 -27.34 -1.63 -0.61
C LEU A 5 -27.95 -1.94 -1.98
N PRO A 6 -28.18 -0.96 -2.85
CA PRO A 6 -28.60 -1.24 -4.22
C PRO A 6 -27.46 -2.01 -4.91
N LEU A 7 -27.80 -3.21 -5.39
CA LEU A 7 -26.96 -3.94 -6.35
C LEU A 7 -26.70 -3.00 -7.52
N LEU A 8 -25.42 -2.70 -7.78
CA LEU A 8 -24.96 -2.04 -9.00
C LEU A 8 -25.41 -2.90 -10.19
N THR A 9 -26.56 -2.60 -10.77
CA THR A 9 -26.95 -3.07 -12.10
C THR A 9 -26.17 -2.27 -13.14
N GLY A 10 -24.84 -2.41 -13.10
CA GLY A 10 -23.99 -1.97 -14.19
C GLY A 10 -24.16 -2.96 -15.33
N ALA A 11 -24.53 -2.46 -16.52
CA ALA A 11 -24.34 -3.21 -17.76
C ALA A 11 -22.92 -3.80 -17.74
N ARG A 12 -22.77 -5.07 -18.14
CA ARG A 12 -21.43 -5.65 -18.34
C ARG A 12 -20.67 -4.69 -19.25
N ALA A 13 -19.67 -4.00 -18.71
CA ALA A 13 -18.74 -3.25 -19.53
C ALA A 13 -18.18 -4.26 -20.53
N SER A 14 -18.36 -4.00 -21.83
CA SER A 14 -17.65 -4.73 -22.87
C SER A 14 -16.15 -4.69 -22.55
N ASP A 15 -15.43 -5.78 -22.85
CA ASP A 15 -14.00 -5.85 -22.59
C ASP A 15 -13.31 -4.57 -23.10
N PRO A 16 -12.47 -3.92 -22.27
CA PRO A 16 -11.85 -2.67 -22.65
C PRO A 16 -10.99 -2.91 -23.90
N VAL A 17 -11.22 -2.11 -24.94
CA VAL A 17 -10.35 -2.10 -26.11
C VAL A 17 -9.01 -1.51 -25.67
N LEU A 18 -7.98 -2.35 -25.60
CA LEU A 18 -6.64 -1.89 -25.23
C LEU A 18 -6.06 -0.98 -26.33
N PRO A 19 -5.48 0.17 -25.98
CA PRO A 19 -4.83 1.04 -26.95
C PRO A 19 -3.60 0.36 -27.56
N ALA A 20 -3.26 0.73 -28.79
CA ALA A 20 -2.08 0.21 -29.49
C ALA A 20 -0.76 0.70 -28.87
N ASP A 21 -0.80 1.85 -28.21
CA ASP A 21 0.32 2.41 -27.45
C ASP A 21 0.20 1.96 -25.98
N PRO A 22 1.19 1.22 -25.44
CA PRO A 22 1.16 0.75 -24.05
C PRO A 22 1.29 1.89 -23.02
N SER A 23 1.66 3.10 -23.45
CA SER A 23 1.68 4.31 -22.61
C SER A 23 0.32 5.01 -22.53
N MET A 24 -0.70 4.50 -23.22
CA MET A 24 -2.04 5.07 -23.21
C MET A 24 -2.99 4.22 -22.35
N LEU A 25 -3.88 4.90 -21.65
CA LEU A 25 -5.04 4.25 -21.01
C LEU A 25 -6.22 4.25 -21.98
N PRO A 26 -7.03 3.17 -22.03
CA PRO A 26 -8.28 3.20 -22.78
C PRO A 26 -9.23 4.27 -22.21
N ASP A 27 -10.09 4.85 -23.06
CA ASP A 27 -11.04 5.89 -22.64
C ASP A 27 -11.93 5.44 -21.48
N SER A 28 -12.28 4.14 -21.44
CA SER A 28 -13.03 3.55 -20.34
C SER A 28 -12.31 3.59 -18.99
N ALA A 29 -10.96 3.53 -18.98
CA ALA A 29 -10.18 3.68 -17.76
C ALA A 29 -10.04 5.14 -17.32
N ARG A 30 -10.20 6.10 -18.23
CA ARG A 30 -10.25 7.54 -17.92
C ARG A 30 -11.65 7.99 -17.51
N ALA A 31 -12.69 7.25 -17.89
CA ALA A 31 -14.07 7.58 -17.57
C ALA A 31 -14.27 7.68 -16.04
N GLY A 32 -14.79 8.82 -15.59
CA GLY A 32 -15.06 9.06 -14.18
C GLY A 32 -13.85 9.48 -13.34
N LEU A 33 -12.64 9.57 -13.92
CA LEU A 33 -11.43 9.98 -13.19
C LEU A 33 -11.56 11.38 -12.56
N ALA A 34 -12.23 12.31 -13.24
CA ALA A 34 -12.44 13.67 -12.75
C ALA A 34 -13.53 13.78 -11.66
N THR A 35 -14.36 12.75 -11.49
CA THR A 35 -15.57 12.80 -10.65
C THR A 35 -15.58 11.78 -9.52
N THR A 36 -14.63 10.83 -9.53
CA THR A 36 -14.53 9.75 -8.55
C THR A 36 -13.37 10.04 -7.60
N PRO A 37 -13.50 9.76 -6.30
CA PRO A 37 -12.36 9.80 -5.38
C PRO A 37 -11.15 9.05 -5.93
N PHE A 38 -9.99 9.71 -5.94
CA PHE A 38 -8.75 9.17 -6.48
C PHE A 38 -7.81 8.78 -5.34
N GLY A 39 -7.32 7.54 -5.39
CA GLY A 39 -6.39 6.99 -4.42
C GLY A 39 -5.25 6.23 -5.09
N LEU A 40 -4.12 6.17 -4.41
CA LEU A 40 -2.94 5.43 -4.86
C LEU A 40 -2.73 4.21 -3.96
N TYR A 41 -2.53 3.05 -4.59
CA TYR A 41 -2.08 1.85 -3.90
C TYR A 41 -0.64 1.56 -4.32
N VAL A 42 0.27 1.49 -3.35
CA VAL A 42 1.67 1.14 -3.57
C VAL A 42 1.91 -0.26 -3.03
N HIS A 43 2.23 -1.19 -3.93
CA HIS A 43 2.40 -2.59 -3.58
C HIS A 43 3.84 -2.92 -3.20
N VAL A 44 4.09 -3.20 -1.92
CA VAL A 44 5.38 -3.69 -1.43
C VAL A 44 5.31 -5.21 -1.29
N PRO A 45 6.05 -5.99 -2.10
CA PRO A 45 5.82 -7.43 -2.18
C PRO A 45 6.64 -8.25 -1.17
N PHE A 46 7.42 -7.61 -0.29
CA PHE A 46 8.36 -8.32 0.58
C PHE A 46 7.72 -8.86 1.84
N CYS A 47 7.96 -10.14 2.11
CA CYS A 47 7.68 -10.78 3.37
C CYS A 47 8.97 -11.32 4.00
N ALA A 48 8.99 -11.42 5.33
CA ALA A 48 10.06 -12.14 6.01
C ALA A 48 9.87 -13.66 5.89
N THR A 49 8.61 -14.09 5.91
CA THR A 49 8.18 -15.46 5.67
C THR A 49 6.84 -15.42 4.93
N ARG A 50 6.60 -16.40 4.05
CA ARG A 50 5.29 -16.56 3.41
C ARG A 50 4.37 -17.35 4.35
N CYS A 51 3.33 -16.71 4.86
CA CYS A 51 2.35 -17.40 5.71
C CYS A 51 1.56 -18.41 4.87
N GLY A 52 1.30 -19.61 5.39
CA GLY A 52 0.61 -20.68 4.65
C GLY A 52 -0.80 -20.35 4.15
N TYR A 53 -1.43 -19.31 4.70
CA TYR A 53 -2.76 -18.83 4.30
C TYR A 53 -2.71 -17.65 3.30
N CYS A 54 -1.53 -17.11 3.00
CA CYS A 54 -1.40 -15.85 2.28
C CYS A 54 -1.56 -16.04 0.76
N ASP A 55 -2.59 -15.38 0.21
CA ASP A 55 -2.84 -15.24 -1.23
C ASP A 55 -2.43 -13.85 -1.78
N PHE A 56 -1.67 -13.08 -1.00
CA PHE A 56 -1.10 -11.84 -1.53
C PHE A 56 0.08 -12.15 -2.43
N ASN A 57 0.24 -11.34 -3.47
CA ASN A 57 1.41 -11.35 -4.34
C ASN A 57 2.64 -10.94 -3.53
N THR A 58 3.32 -11.92 -2.95
CA THR A 58 4.36 -11.68 -1.95
C THR A 58 5.48 -12.68 -2.12
N TYR A 59 6.68 -12.23 -1.80
CA TYR A 59 7.91 -12.97 -1.96
C TYR A 59 8.79 -12.75 -0.72
N THR A 60 9.52 -13.78 -0.37
CA THR A 60 10.70 -13.67 0.49
C THR A 60 11.84 -13.01 -0.28
N SER A 61 12.81 -12.42 0.42
CA SER A 61 13.91 -11.67 -0.22
C SER A 61 14.69 -12.49 -1.25
N ASP A 62 14.72 -13.80 -1.07
CA ASP A 62 15.57 -14.72 -1.84
C ASP A 62 14.88 -15.18 -3.13
N GLU A 63 13.57 -14.92 -3.28
CA GLU A 63 12.77 -15.30 -4.45
C GLU A 63 12.77 -14.23 -5.55
N LEU A 64 13.21 -13.01 -5.25
CA LEU A 64 13.20 -11.89 -6.19
C LEU A 64 14.58 -11.66 -6.83
N GLY A 65 14.58 -11.46 -8.14
CA GLY A 65 15.77 -11.15 -8.93
C GLY A 65 16.29 -9.71 -8.75
N PRO A 66 17.36 -9.34 -9.48
CA PRO A 66 17.90 -7.97 -9.49
C PRO A 66 16.83 -6.93 -9.87
N GLY A 67 16.85 -5.74 -9.27
CA GLY A 67 15.86 -4.66 -9.50
C GLY A 67 14.58 -4.78 -8.66
N ALA A 68 14.37 -5.92 -8.01
CA ALA A 68 13.22 -6.20 -7.15
C ALA A 68 13.64 -6.56 -5.72
N ASN A 69 14.85 -6.24 -5.28
CA ASN A 69 15.25 -6.39 -3.88
C ASN A 69 14.85 -5.16 -3.05
N ARG A 70 14.89 -5.29 -1.72
CA ARG A 70 14.44 -4.24 -0.79
C ARG A 70 15.17 -2.91 -0.96
N SER A 71 16.49 -2.93 -1.20
CA SER A 71 17.30 -1.70 -1.33
C SER A 71 17.05 -0.92 -2.62
N GLU A 72 16.58 -1.57 -3.67
CA GLU A 72 16.31 -0.94 -4.97
C GLU A 72 14.83 -0.57 -5.13
N TYR A 73 13.94 -1.18 -4.33
CA TYR A 73 12.50 -1.08 -4.48
C TYR A 73 11.99 0.36 -4.50
N ALA A 74 12.44 1.23 -3.59
CA ALA A 74 11.95 2.60 -3.53
C ALA A 74 12.23 3.36 -4.83
N ALA A 75 13.44 3.20 -5.39
CA ALA A 75 13.81 3.83 -6.66
C ALA A 75 12.94 3.30 -7.82
N THR A 76 12.69 1.99 -7.86
CA THR A 76 11.81 1.36 -8.86
C THR A 76 10.37 1.87 -8.74
N ALA A 77 9.80 1.89 -7.53
CA ALA A 77 8.44 2.37 -7.29
C ALA A 77 8.29 3.87 -7.66
N ILE A 78 9.28 4.69 -7.36
CA ILE A 78 9.29 6.11 -7.75
C ILE A 78 9.35 6.26 -9.28
N ALA A 79 10.12 5.42 -9.98
CA ALA A 79 10.14 5.43 -11.44
C ALA A 79 8.76 5.06 -12.03
N GLU A 80 8.06 4.08 -11.44
CA GLU A 80 6.69 3.74 -11.83
C GLU A 80 5.69 4.86 -11.54
N LEU A 81 5.83 5.58 -10.40
CA LEU A 81 4.99 6.74 -10.10
C LEU A 81 5.17 7.85 -11.14
N ARG A 82 6.40 8.10 -11.60
CA ARG A 82 6.68 9.08 -12.68
C ARG A 82 5.98 8.67 -13.97
N LEU A 83 6.12 7.41 -14.38
CA LEU A 83 5.43 6.87 -15.55
C LEU A 83 3.90 7.03 -15.40
N ALA A 84 3.34 6.67 -14.25
CA ALA A 84 1.90 6.81 -13.99
C ALA A 84 1.43 8.26 -14.08
N ALA A 85 2.20 9.21 -13.54
CA ALA A 85 1.89 10.64 -13.64
C ALA A 85 1.91 11.15 -15.09
N ASP A 86 2.87 10.71 -15.90
CA ASP A 86 2.97 11.04 -17.33
C ASP A 86 1.78 10.47 -18.11
N VAL A 87 1.44 9.20 -17.86
CA VAL A 87 0.30 8.52 -18.50
C VAL A 87 -1.02 9.21 -18.14
N LEU A 88 -1.21 9.63 -16.89
CA LEU A 88 -2.44 10.32 -16.46
C LEU A 88 -2.53 11.74 -17.02
N GLY A 89 -1.39 12.42 -17.23
CA GLY A 89 -1.31 13.76 -17.79
C GLY A 89 -1.54 14.87 -16.75
N PRO A 90 -1.57 16.15 -17.19
CA PRO A 90 -1.59 17.31 -16.30
C PRO A 90 -2.91 17.48 -15.53
N ASP A 91 -4.04 17.01 -16.08
CA ASP A 91 -5.38 17.16 -15.49
C ASP A 91 -5.72 16.03 -14.49
N ARG A 92 -4.71 15.34 -13.96
CA ARG A 92 -4.87 14.25 -12.99
C ARG A 92 -5.49 14.76 -11.68
N PRO A 93 -6.44 14.01 -11.09
CA PRO A 93 -7.16 14.43 -9.89
C PRO A 93 -6.26 14.44 -8.65
N ALA A 94 -6.71 15.15 -7.62
CA ALA A 94 -6.03 15.15 -6.34
C ALA A 94 -6.16 13.80 -5.63
N VAL A 95 -5.04 13.29 -5.13
CA VAL A 95 -4.96 12.07 -4.32
C VAL A 95 -5.59 12.32 -2.95
N GLN A 96 -6.61 11.54 -2.62
CA GLN A 96 -7.33 11.61 -1.35
C GLN A 96 -6.85 10.55 -0.35
N THR A 97 -6.25 9.46 -0.85
CA THR A 97 -5.64 8.44 -0.01
C THR A 97 -4.45 7.78 -0.70
N VAL A 98 -3.44 7.43 0.10
CA VAL A 98 -2.33 6.58 -0.29
C VAL A 98 -2.32 5.37 0.63
N PHE A 99 -2.33 4.17 0.07
CA PHE A 99 -2.24 2.93 0.84
C PHE A 99 -1.02 2.13 0.39
N VAL A 100 -0.07 1.96 1.30
CA VAL A 100 1.11 1.12 1.08
C VAL A 100 0.87 -0.24 1.72
N GLY A 101 0.77 -1.30 0.93
CA GLY A 101 0.42 -2.64 1.41
C GLY A 101 0.99 -3.76 0.56
N GLY A 102 0.54 -4.99 0.80
CA GLY A 102 0.94 -6.17 0.04
C GLY A 102 1.56 -7.23 0.94
N GLY A 103 2.88 -7.30 0.98
CA GLY A 103 3.63 -8.12 1.91
C GLY A 103 3.72 -7.44 3.28
N THR A 104 4.89 -6.90 3.58
CA THR A 104 5.13 -6.16 4.81
C THR A 104 5.93 -4.90 4.46
N PRO A 105 5.24 -3.80 4.11
CA PRO A 105 5.87 -2.52 3.78
C PRO A 105 6.97 -2.10 4.77
N THR A 106 6.74 -2.29 6.06
CA THR A 106 7.67 -1.96 7.14
C THR A 106 8.88 -2.90 7.27
N LEU A 107 9.07 -3.87 6.36
CA LEU A 107 10.38 -4.51 6.17
C LEU A 107 11.35 -3.63 5.38
N LEU A 108 10.83 -2.61 4.68
CA LEU A 108 11.65 -1.54 4.11
C LEU A 108 12.04 -0.55 5.22
N PRO A 109 13.20 0.11 5.11
CA PRO A 109 13.51 1.29 5.90
C PRO A 109 12.37 2.31 5.85
N ALA A 110 12.05 2.94 6.98
CA ALA A 110 11.02 3.99 7.01
C ALA A 110 11.31 5.11 6.01
N GLY A 111 12.59 5.49 5.86
CA GLY A 111 13.03 6.49 4.88
C GLY A 111 12.68 6.14 3.43
N ASP A 112 12.66 4.85 3.07
CA ASP A 112 12.28 4.41 1.72
C ASP A 112 10.78 4.62 1.47
N LEU A 113 9.95 4.32 2.47
CA LEU A 113 8.51 4.57 2.41
C LEU A 113 8.19 6.07 2.36
N VAL A 114 8.94 6.88 3.12
CA VAL A 114 8.83 8.34 3.08
C VAL A 114 9.26 8.89 1.72
N ALA A 115 10.35 8.40 1.13
CA ALA A 115 10.79 8.82 -0.20
C ALA A 115 9.74 8.54 -1.29
N VAL A 116 9.03 7.42 -1.20
CA VAL A 116 7.90 7.12 -2.10
C VAL A 116 6.75 8.11 -1.88
N MET A 117 6.41 8.43 -0.63
CA MET A 117 5.36 9.42 -0.33
C MET A 117 5.76 10.83 -0.78
N ASP A 118 7.02 11.22 -0.64
CA ASP A 118 7.54 12.49 -1.13
C ASP A 118 7.42 12.59 -2.65
N ALA A 119 7.73 11.51 -3.37
CA ALA A 119 7.52 11.44 -4.82
C ALA A 119 6.02 11.55 -5.18
N VAL A 120 5.11 10.97 -4.39
CA VAL A 120 3.66 11.18 -4.59
C VAL A 120 3.31 12.67 -4.46
N ARG A 121 3.82 13.37 -3.45
CA ARG A 121 3.56 14.81 -3.25
C ARG A 121 4.16 15.68 -4.36
N GLU A 122 5.29 15.28 -4.93
CA GLU A 122 5.92 15.96 -6.06
C GLU A 122 5.12 15.75 -7.35
N LEU A 123 4.66 14.53 -7.59
CA LEU A 123 4.09 14.12 -8.87
C LEU A 123 2.58 14.31 -8.95
N PHE A 124 1.85 14.33 -7.84
CA PHE A 124 0.38 14.41 -7.85
C PHE A 124 -0.12 15.59 -7.04
N PRO A 125 -1.24 16.21 -7.42
CA PRO A 125 -1.98 17.04 -6.47
C PRO A 125 -2.43 16.15 -5.30
N VAL A 126 -2.31 16.65 -4.07
CA VAL A 126 -2.65 15.89 -2.86
C VAL A 126 -3.68 16.67 -2.05
N ALA A 127 -4.71 15.98 -1.58
CA ALA A 127 -5.72 16.59 -0.72
C ALA A 127 -5.09 17.04 0.63
N PRO A 128 -5.51 18.18 1.20
CA PRO A 128 -4.97 18.67 2.48
C PRO A 128 -5.12 17.67 3.65
N ASP A 129 -6.16 16.84 3.59
CA ASP A 129 -6.54 15.84 4.59
C ASP A 129 -6.29 14.39 4.12
N VAL A 130 -5.34 14.20 3.21
CA VAL A 130 -4.99 12.88 2.66
C VAL A 130 -4.75 11.84 3.76
N GLU A 131 -5.43 10.69 3.67
CA GLU A 131 -5.09 9.53 4.50
C GLU A 131 -3.92 8.78 3.88
N VAL A 132 -2.81 8.65 4.62
CA VAL A 132 -1.63 7.89 4.21
C VAL A 132 -1.48 6.70 5.14
N THR A 133 -1.80 5.51 4.64
CA THR A 133 -1.75 4.25 5.39
C THR A 133 -0.54 3.43 4.99
N THR A 134 0.13 2.81 5.96
CA THR A 134 1.05 1.69 5.71
C THR A 134 0.64 0.43 6.47
N GLU A 135 0.78 -0.73 5.83
CA GLU A 135 0.67 -2.02 6.50
C GLU A 135 1.96 -2.39 7.23
N ALA A 136 1.79 -3.03 8.39
CA ALA A 136 2.89 -3.48 9.21
C ALA A 136 2.59 -4.80 9.91
N ASN A 137 3.65 -5.59 10.10
CA ASN A 137 3.62 -6.63 11.11
C ASN A 137 4.02 -6.04 12.46
N PRO A 138 3.47 -6.55 13.58
CA PRO A 138 3.82 -6.04 14.89
C PRO A 138 5.33 -6.07 15.18
N GLU A 139 6.06 -7.06 14.67
CA GLU A 139 7.50 -7.21 14.86
C GLU A 139 8.38 -6.40 13.89
N SER A 140 7.80 -5.78 12.86
CA SER A 140 8.56 -5.03 11.84
C SER A 140 8.63 -3.53 12.11
N VAL A 141 8.09 -3.07 13.25
CA VAL A 141 8.12 -1.65 13.63
C VAL A 141 8.86 -1.44 14.94
N THR A 142 9.56 -0.33 15.03
CA THR A 142 10.17 0.22 16.25
C THR A 142 9.63 1.62 16.53
N PRO A 143 9.75 2.15 17.76
CA PRO A 143 9.38 3.54 18.04
C PRO A 143 10.04 4.54 17.10
N GLU A 144 11.31 4.34 16.74
CA GLU A 144 12.06 5.21 15.84
C GLU A 144 11.53 5.14 14.41
N SER A 145 11.22 3.94 13.90
CA SER A 145 10.63 3.81 12.56
C SER A 145 9.23 4.42 12.49
N LEU A 146 8.43 4.29 13.56
CA LEU A 146 7.09 4.86 13.65
C LEU A 146 7.13 6.39 13.69
N ALA A 147 8.05 6.97 14.46
CA ALA A 147 8.29 8.41 14.47
C ALA A 147 8.70 8.91 13.08
N ALA A 148 9.64 8.22 12.42
CA ALA A 148 10.08 8.58 11.06
C ALA A 148 8.93 8.51 10.03
N LEU A 149 8.07 7.49 10.11
CA LEU A 149 6.88 7.40 9.25
C LEU A 149 5.89 8.55 9.52
N ARG A 150 5.62 8.85 10.79
CA ARG A 150 4.75 9.96 11.17
C ARG A 150 5.29 11.30 10.66
N ASP A 151 6.57 11.56 10.86
CA ASP A 151 7.24 12.78 10.39
C ASP A 151 7.22 12.88 8.86
N GLY A 152 7.31 11.75 8.15
CA GLY A 152 7.10 11.66 6.70
C GLY A 152 5.64 11.77 6.24
N GLY A 153 4.70 11.97 7.16
CA GLY A 153 3.30 12.23 6.86
C GLY A 153 2.42 11.00 6.70
N PHE A 154 2.84 9.83 7.21
CA PHE A 154 1.93 8.69 7.40
C PHE A 154 0.95 9.00 8.54
N THR A 155 -0.35 8.86 8.26
CA THR A 155 -1.41 9.22 9.22
C THR A 155 -2.13 8.01 9.81
N ARG A 156 -1.92 6.82 9.23
CA ARG A 156 -2.53 5.57 9.68
C ARG A 156 -1.59 4.38 9.50
N ILE A 157 -1.69 3.43 10.43
CA ILE A 157 -0.99 2.15 10.35
C ILE A 157 -1.99 1.00 10.48
N SER A 158 -1.83 -0.04 9.66
CA SER A 158 -2.61 -1.27 9.72
C SER A 158 -1.73 -2.41 10.23
N LEU A 159 -2.05 -2.95 11.42
CA LEU A 159 -1.23 -3.98 12.07
C LEU A 159 -1.82 -5.37 11.88
N GLY A 160 -1.03 -6.27 11.30
CA GLY A 160 -1.39 -7.68 11.10
C GLY A 160 -1.40 -8.48 12.41
N MET A 161 -2.44 -8.36 13.24
CA MET A 161 -2.54 -9.13 14.50
C MET A 161 -2.78 -10.62 14.25
N GLN A 162 -3.66 -10.95 13.30
CA GLN A 162 -4.17 -12.30 12.98
C GLN A 162 -4.94 -13.00 14.12
N SER A 163 -4.31 -13.22 15.27
CA SER A 163 -4.92 -13.90 16.42
C SER A 163 -4.33 -13.45 17.76
N ALA A 164 -5.12 -13.57 18.81
CA ALA A 164 -4.65 -13.43 20.19
C ALA A 164 -4.29 -14.80 20.84
N ALA A 165 -4.51 -15.90 20.13
CA ALA A 165 -4.20 -17.24 20.60
C ALA A 165 -2.86 -17.73 20.05
N GLU A 166 -1.93 -18.06 20.95
CA GLU A 166 -0.56 -18.48 20.59
C GLU A 166 -0.54 -19.70 19.65
N HIS A 167 -1.35 -20.72 19.92
CA HIS A 167 -1.42 -21.92 19.08
C HIS A 167 -1.92 -21.61 17.66
N VAL A 168 -2.80 -20.61 17.48
CA VAL A 168 -3.25 -20.18 16.15
C VAL A 168 -2.13 -19.43 15.44
N LEU A 169 -1.40 -18.55 16.13
CA LEU A 169 -0.26 -17.85 15.55
C LEU A 169 0.81 -18.83 15.07
N ALA A 170 1.08 -19.89 15.84
CA ALA A 170 1.98 -20.97 15.44
C ALA A 170 1.50 -21.70 14.19
N VAL A 171 0.20 -22.02 14.08
CA VAL A 171 -0.38 -22.66 12.87
C VAL A 171 -0.29 -21.75 11.64
N LEU A 172 -0.35 -20.43 11.83
CA LEU A 172 -0.28 -19.44 10.76
C LEU A 172 1.15 -19.02 10.40
N ASP A 173 2.17 -19.65 10.99
CA ASP A 173 3.59 -19.30 10.87
C ASP A 173 3.90 -17.84 11.25
N ARG A 174 3.09 -17.26 12.15
CA ARG A 174 3.30 -15.92 12.69
C ARG A 174 4.35 -15.96 13.79
N ARG A 175 5.33 -15.05 13.70
CA ARG A 175 6.47 -14.97 14.62
C ARG A 175 6.22 -14.12 15.86
N HIS A 176 5.19 -13.28 15.85
CA HIS A 176 4.85 -12.41 16.98
C HIS A 176 4.10 -13.17 18.08
N THR A 177 4.24 -12.71 19.33
CA THR A 177 3.51 -13.27 20.48
C THR A 177 2.14 -12.63 20.65
N PRO A 178 1.18 -13.29 21.32
CA PRO A 178 -0.03 -12.62 21.80
C PRO A 178 0.31 -11.33 22.56
N GLY A 179 -0.41 -10.25 22.25
CA GLY A 179 -0.18 -8.94 22.86
C GLY A 179 0.83 -8.04 22.15
N ARG A 180 1.77 -8.57 21.34
CA ARG A 180 2.73 -7.73 20.59
C ARG A 180 2.03 -6.73 19.66
N ALA A 181 0.93 -7.13 19.02
CA ALA A 181 0.13 -6.23 18.17
C ALA A 181 -0.46 -5.05 18.96
N VAL A 182 -0.92 -5.30 20.19
CA VAL A 182 -1.45 -4.25 21.08
C VAL A 182 -0.34 -3.30 21.50
N GLN A 183 0.82 -3.84 21.85
CA GLN A 183 2.00 -3.04 22.17
C GLN A 183 2.42 -2.15 20.97
N ALA A 184 2.49 -2.70 19.76
CA ALA A 184 2.82 -1.95 18.56
C ALA A 184 1.80 -0.83 18.28
N ALA A 185 0.50 -1.07 18.56
CA ALA A 185 -0.52 -0.05 18.44
C ALA A 185 -0.34 1.09 19.47
N HIS A 186 0.11 0.77 20.68
CA HIS A 186 0.45 1.80 21.68
C HIS A 186 1.69 2.59 21.28
N GLU A 187 2.74 1.92 20.77
CA GLU A 187 3.95 2.56 20.24
C GLU A 187 3.59 3.52 19.09
N ALA A 188 2.74 3.07 18.14
CA ALA A 188 2.30 3.90 17.02
C ALA A 188 1.44 5.10 17.44
N ARG A 189 0.65 4.96 18.51
CA ARG A 189 -0.13 6.08 19.08
C ARG A 189 0.76 7.10 19.82
N ALA A 190 1.89 6.66 20.36
CA ALA A 190 2.81 7.50 21.12
C ALA A 190 3.82 8.24 20.22
N ALA A 191 4.09 7.71 19.03
CA ALA A 191 4.91 8.35 18.00
C ALA A 191 4.34 9.70 17.56
#